data_AF-A0A968XV02-F1
#
_entry.id   AF-A0A968XV02-F1
#
_cell.length_a   1.000
_cell.length_b   1.000
_cell.length_c   1.000
_cell.angle_alpha   90.00
_cell.angle_beta   90.00
_cell.angle_gamma   90.00
#
_symmetry.space_group_name_H-M   'P 1'
#
loop_
_entity.id
_entity.type
_entity.pdbx_description
1 polymer ?
#
loop_
_entity_poly.entity_id
_entity_poly.type
_entity_poly.pdbx_seq_one_letter_code
_entity_poly.pdbx_strand_id
1 'polypeptide(L)'
;MLGRWRQENGFKHGNERWGINNLDGRTTVGYAPDTVIPNPARRRLDHATRIARIREGDARRKLAELVEGANVDAKRAKLEQDLADALREQHDLLALRPRAPKHIMLADSELAGALVHHTPEYKGLIDAMRIACANVESELATTLAPSLSRPREAKKVLANLFAAPGSIRVSPRTIRVTLEPAATNGERQALTNLVEQLDDAKLVLPGDPQRRRLRFRIAK
;
A
#
# COMPACT_ATOMS: atom_id res chain seq x y z
N MET A 1 8.76 -20.90 -0.15
CA MET A 1 8.31 -19.67 0.54
C MET A 1 9.43 -18.64 0.81
N LEU A 2 10.54 -18.61 0.05
CA LEU A 2 11.72 -17.76 0.37
C LEU A 2 11.62 -16.28 -0.09
N GLY A 3 10.54 -15.88 -0.77
CA GLY A 3 10.39 -14.52 -1.33
C GLY A 3 9.30 -13.65 -0.68
N ARG A 4 8.35 -14.25 0.04
CA ARG A 4 7.17 -13.53 0.57
C ARG A 4 7.56 -12.42 1.54
N TRP A 5 8.42 -12.74 2.51
CA TRP A 5 8.92 -11.76 3.48
C TRP A 5 9.69 -10.61 2.84
N ARG A 6 10.43 -10.86 1.74
CA ARG A 6 11.14 -9.81 1.01
C ARG A 6 10.17 -8.87 0.29
N GLN A 7 9.12 -9.42 -0.31
CA GLN A 7 8.07 -8.64 -0.97
C GLN A 7 7.28 -7.79 0.05
N GLU A 8 6.84 -8.41 1.16
CA GLU A 8 6.13 -7.71 2.23
C GLU A 8 6.98 -6.60 2.85
N ASN A 9 8.27 -6.84 3.10
CA ASN A 9 9.19 -5.81 3.57
C ASN A 9 9.39 -4.68 2.55
N GLY A 10 9.40 -5.00 1.25
CA GLY A 10 9.46 -4.01 0.18
C GLY A 10 8.25 -3.07 0.19
N PHE A 11 7.04 -3.63 0.26
CA PHE A 11 5.81 -2.85 0.35
C PHE A 11 5.72 -2.05 1.66
N LYS A 12 6.12 -2.66 2.78
CA LYS A 12 6.17 -1.96 4.07
C LYS A 12 7.10 -0.76 4.01
N HIS A 13 8.31 -0.93 3.48
CA HIS A 13 9.28 0.17 3.30
C HIS A 13 8.74 1.25 2.35
N GLY A 14 8.15 0.86 1.22
CA GLY A 14 7.52 1.79 0.27
C GLY A 14 6.38 2.60 0.91
N ASN A 15 5.58 1.99 1.78
CA ASN A 15 4.53 2.71 2.51
C ASN A 15 5.11 3.63 3.58
N GLU A 16 5.94 3.11 4.47
CA GLU A 16 6.43 3.86 5.65
C GLU A 16 7.46 4.94 5.29
N ARG A 17 8.28 4.74 4.25
CA ARG A 17 9.34 5.69 3.86
C ARG A 17 8.97 6.57 2.68
N TRP A 18 8.28 6.02 1.69
CA TRP A 18 7.95 6.74 0.46
C TRP A 18 6.49 7.20 0.39
N GLY A 19 5.62 6.70 1.27
CA GLY A 19 4.23 7.13 1.32
C GLY A 19 3.42 6.72 0.09
N ILE A 20 3.74 5.59 -0.56
CA ILE A 20 3.07 5.15 -1.80
C ILE A 20 1.54 4.99 -1.62
N ASN A 21 1.09 4.67 -0.41
CA ASN A 21 -0.33 4.58 -0.06
C ASN A 21 -0.94 5.87 0.50
N ASN A 22 -0.23 7.01 0.45
CA ASN A 22 -0.78 8.27 0.91
C ASN A 22 -1.86 8.80 -0.03
N LEU A 23 -2.82 9.52 0.56
CA LEU A 23 -3.82 10.27 -0.17
C LEU A 23 -3.26 11.66 -0.50
N ASP A 24 -2.77 11.82 -1.72
CA ASP A 24 -2.13 13.06 -2.16
C ASP A 24 -3.14 14.12 -2.60
N GLY A 25 -4.24 13.69 -3.22
CA GLY A 25 -5.34 14.56 -3.65
C GLY A 25 -6.55 14.40 -2.74
N ARG A 26 -7.14 15.52 -2.32
CA ARG A 26 -8.39 15.52 -1.52
C ARG A 26 -9.62 15.89 -2.35
N THR A 27 -9.41 16.39 -3.57
CA THR A 27 -10.49 16.70 -4.51
C THR A 27 -11.17 15.41 -4.94
N THR A 28 -12.49 15.46 -4.99
CA THR A 28 -13.33 14.37 -5.51
C THR A 28 -14.23 14.92 -6.59
N VAL A 29 -14.61 14.03 -7.52
CA VAL A 29 -15.53 14.31 -8.62
C VAL A 29 -16.62 13.26 -8.58
N GLY A 30 -17.87 13.67 -8.84
CA GLY A 30 -19.01 12.77 -8.92
C GLY A 30 -18.90 11.85 -10.14
N TYR A 31 -19.37 10.61 -9.99
CA TYR A 31 -19.54 9.73 -11.15
C TYR A 31 -20.71 10.21 -12.02
N ALA A 32 -20.60 9.95 -13.32
CA ALA A 32 -21.70 10.21 -14.25
C ALA A 32 -22.92 9.31 -13.90
N PRO A 33 -24.16 9.83 -13.95
CA PRO A 33 -25.36 9.07 -13.54
C PRO A 33 -25.59 7.77 -14.35
N ASP A 34 -25.09 7.72 -15.57
CA ASP A 34 -25.17 6.57 -16.48
C ASP A 34 -24.09 5.50 -16.23
N THR A 35 -23.17 5.76 -15.28
CA THR A 35 -22.13 4.79 -14.88
C THR A 35 -22.79 3.49 -14.37
N VAL A 36 -22.42 2.36 -14.97
CA VAL A 36 -22.87 1.04 -14.51
C VAL A 36 -22.02 0.60 -13.33
N ILE A 37 -22.65 0.42 -12.16
CA ILE A 37 -21.98 0.00 -10.93
C ILE A 37 -22.46 -1.38 -10.47
N PRO A 38 -21.66 -2.13 -9.69
CA PRO A 38 -22.14 -3.29 -8.95
C PRO A 38 -23.26 -2.87 -7.99
N ASN A 39 -24.39 -3.57 -8.02
CA ASN A 39 -25.57 -3.20 -7.24
C ASN A 39 -25.30 -3.31 -5.72
N PRO A 40 -25.34 -2.20 -4.96
CA PRO A 40 -25.10 -2.22 -3.51
C PRO A 40 -26.10 -3.10 -2.75
N ALA A 41 -27.37 -3.09 -3.14
CA ALA A 41 -28.39 -3.94 -2.55
C ALA A 41 -28.11 -5.43 -2.81
N ARG A 42 -27.65 -5.77 -4.02
CA ARG A 42 -27.22 -7.13 -4.34
C ARG A 42 -26.02 -7.57 -3.51
N ARG A 43 -25.02 -6.70 -3.32
CA ARG A 43 -23.86 -6.98 -2.47
C ARG A 43 -24.26 -7.24 -1.03
N ARG A 44 -25.18 -6.45 -0.47
CA ARG A 44 -25.72 -6.67 0.88
C ARG A 44 -26.47 -8.00 1.00
N LEU A 45 -27.31 -8.34 0.02
CA LEU A 45 -28.01 -9.63 -0.03
C LEU A 45 -27.03 -10.80 -0.05
N ASP A 46 -26.06 -10.81 -0.97
CA ASP A 46 -25.08 -11.89 -1.07
C ASP A 46 -24.22 -11.98 0.22
N HIS A 47 -23.91 -10.85 0.86
CA HIS A 47 -23.23 -10.81 2.16
C HIS A 47 -24.06 -11.42 3.29
N ALA A 48 -25.34 -11.06 3.40
CA ALA A 48 -26.25 -11.63 4.39
C ALA A 48 -26.45 -13.14 4.19
N THR A 49 -26.61 -13.60 2.94
CA THR A 49 -26.69 -15.03 2.63
C THR A 49 -25.45 -15.79 3.09
N ARG A 50 -24.26 -15.19 2.92
CA ARG A 50 -23.00 -15.77 3.40
C ARG A 50 -22.97 -15.89 4.92
N ILE A 51 -23.45 -14.87 5.65
CA ILE A 51 -23.55 -14.93 7.12
C ILE A 51 -24.52 -16.03 7.56
N ALA A 52 -25.70 -16.12 6.95
CA ALA A 52 -26.68 -17.16 7.25
C ALA A 52 -26.10 -18.58 7.03
N ARG A 53 -25.33 -18.79 5.95
CA ARG A 53 -24.60 -20.05 5.70
C ARG A 53 -23.55 -20.38 6.76
N ILE A 54 -22.84 -19.37 7.25
CA ILE A 54 -21.86 -19.57 8.34
C ILE A 54 -22.59 -19.99 9.62
N ARG A 55 -23.70 -19.32 9.97
CA ARG A 55 -24.54 -19.68 11.13
C ARG A 55 -25.08 -21.10 11.01
N GLU A 56 -25.59 -21.47 9.84
CA GLU A 56 -26.05 -22.83 9.54
C GLU A 56 -24.92 -23.86 9.79
N GLY A 57 -23.74 -23.61 9.22
CA GLY A 57 -22.57 -24.48 9.39
C GLY A 57 -22.10 -24.58 10.85
N ASP A 58 -22.11 -23.48 11.58
CA ASP A 58 -21.75 -23.44 13.01
C ASP A 58 -22.77 -24.20 13.87
N ALA A 59 -24.07 -24.05 13.62
CA ALA A 59 -25.11 -24.77 14.34
C ALA A 59 -25.01 -26.28 14.09
N ARG A 60 -24.82 -26.70 12.82
CA ARG A 60 -24.60 -28.12 12.46
C ARG A 60 -23.37 -28.71 13.14
N ARG A 61 -22.25 -27.97 13.15
CA ARG A 61 -21.02 -28.43 13.81
C ARG A 61 -21.23 -28.63 15.31
N LYS A 62 -21.83 -27.65 15.98
CA LYS A 62 -22.12 -27.71 17.42
C LYS A 62 -23.10 -28.83 17.78
N LEU A 63 -24.09 -29.10 16.91
CA LEU A 63 -24.99 -30.24 17.09
C LEU A 63 -24.25 -31.58 17.00
N ALA A 64 -23.31 -31.70 16.05
CA ALA A 64 -22.51 -32.92 15.88
C ALA A 64 -21.51 -33.15 17.03
N GLU A 65 -21.00 -32.08 17.64
CA GLU A 65 -20.06 -32.13 18.78
C GLU A 65 -20.77 -32.30 20.14
N LEU A 66 -22.11 -32.33 20.17
CA LEU A 66 -22.89 -32.36 21.41
C LEU A 66 -22.81 -33.75 22.07
N VAL A 67 -22.13 -33.83 23.22
CA VAL A 67 -22.00 -35.05 24.04
C VAL A 67 -23.11 -35.12 25.09
N GLU A 68 -23.61 -36.32 25.41
CA GLU A 68 -24.66 -36.56 26.41
C GLU A 68 -24.26 -36.14 27.83
N GLY A 69 -25.21 -35.59 28.59
CA GLY A 69 -25.00 -35.01 29.92
C GLY A 69 -26.17 -34.15 30.40
N ALA A 70 -26.08 -33.59 31.61
CA ALA A 70 -27.11 -32.69 32.13
C ALA A 70 -27.22 -31.41 31.28
N ASN A 71 -28.44 -30.96 30.98
CA ASN A 71 -28.79 -29.81 30.12
C ASN A 71 -28.50 -29.97 28.62
N VAL A 72 -28.26 -31.19 28.12
CA VAL A 72 -28.04 -31.45 26.69
C VAL A 72 -29.29 -31.17 25.85
N ASP A 73 -30.48 -31.54 26.33
CA ASP A 73 -31.72 -31.34 25.58
C ASP A 73 -32.04 -29.85 25.35
N ALA A 74 -31.84 -29.02 26.37
CA ALA A 74 -32.02 -27.57 26.26
C ALA A 74 -31.00 -26.94 25.29
N LYS A 75 -29.75 -27.40 25.30
CA LYS A 75 -28.71 -26.96 24.36
C LYS A 75 -28.99 -27.42 22.94
N ARG A 76 -29.45 -28.66 22.76
CA ARG A 76 -29.85 -29.22 21.48
C ARG A 76 -31.01 -28.43 20.88
N ALA A 77 -32.08 -28.21 21.64
CA ALA A 77 -33.24 -27.45 21.19
C ALA A 77 -32.87 -26.03 20.74
N LYS A 78 -31.97 -25.35 21.48
CA LYS A 78 -31.45 -24.04 21.07
C LYS A 78 -30.67 -24.09 19.75
N LEU A 79 -29.78 -25.07 19.60
CA LEU A 79 -28.99 -25.21 18.38
C LEU A 79 -29.84 -25.61 17.16
N GLU A 80 -30.88 -26.42 17.37
CA GLU A 80 -31.88 -26.75 16.34
C GLU A 80 -32.69 -25.52 15.93
N GLN A 81 -33.06 -24.67 16.89
CA GLN A 81 -33.70 -23.39 16.61
C GLN A 81 -32.77 -22.46 15.82
N ASP A 82 -31.51 -22.30 16.25
CA ASP A 82 -30.51 -21.49 15.55
C ASP A 82 -30.31 -21.99 14.10
N LEU A 83 -30.32 -23.32 13.89
CA LEU A 83 -30.25 -23.93 12.56
C LEU A 83 -31.49 -23.63 11.73
N ALA A 84 -32.68 -23.79 12.29
CA ALA A 84 -33.95 -23.53 11.61
C ALA A 84 -34.08 -22.06 11.20
N ASP A 85 -33.68 -21.14 12.08
CA ASP A 85 -33.68 -19.70 11.81
C ASP A 85 -32.68 -19.34 10.70
N ALA A 86 -31.47 -19.91 10.73
CA ALA A 86 -30.46 -19.70 9.69
C ALA A 86 -30.90 -20.22 8.30
N LEU A 87 -31.56 -21.38 8.26
CA LEU A 87 -32.11 -21.94 7.02
C LEU A 87 -33.25 -21.08 6.46
N ARG A 88 -34.15 -20.59 7.32
CA ARG A 88 -35.25 -19.69 6.93
C ARG A 88 -34.71 -18.37 6.39
N GLU A 89 -33.77 -17.75 7.11
CA GLU A 89 -33.10 -16.52 6.68
C GLU A 89 -32.39 -16.73 5.32
N GLN A 90 -31.70 -17.85 5.13
CA GLN A 90 -31.06 -18.18 3.87
C GLN A 90 -32.08 -18.30 2.72
N HIS A 91 -33.20 -18.99 2.95
CA HIS A 91 -34.26 -19.15 1.96
C HIS A 91 -34.85 -17.80 1.55
N ASP A 92 -35.20 -16.96 2.51
CA ASP A 92 -35.81 -15.64 2.25
C ASP A 92 -34.85 -14.72 1.49
N LEU A 93 -33.57 -14.71 1.86
CA LEU A 93 -32.54 -13.93 1.15
C LEU A 93 -32.32 -14.44 -0.28
N LEU A 94 -32.34 -15.76 -0.49
CA LEU A 94 -32.23 -16.36 -1.82
C LEU A 94 -33.46 -16.07 -2.69
N ALA A 95 -34.65 -15.99 -2.10
CA ALA A 95 -35.87 -15.61 -2.80
C ALA A 95 -35.89 -14.13 -3.25
N LEU A 96 -35.23 -13.24 -2.49
CA LEU A 96 -35.05 -11.83 -2.87
C LEU A 96 -34.00 -11.63 -3.97
N ARG A 97 -33.06 -12.57 -4.11
CA ARG A 97 -31.90 -12.48 -5.00
C ARG A 97 -32.26 -12.19 -6.46
N PRO A 98 -33.27 -12.82 -7.11
CA PRO A 98 -33.63 -12.52 -8.50
C PRO A 98 -34.10 -11.08 -8.74
N ARG A 99 -34.64 -10.40 -7.71
CA ARG A 99 -35.11 -9.01 -7.82
C ARG A 99 -33.98 -7.98 -7.80
N ALA A 100 -32.77 -8.39 -7.39
CA ALA A 100 -31.60 -7.54 -7.33
C ALA A 100 -30.58 -7.95 -8.42
N PRO A 101 -30.54 -7.27 -9.57
CA PRO A 101 -29.57 -7.56 -10.62
C PRO A 101 -28.14 -7.33 -10.13
N LYS A 102 -27.15 -7.96 -10.78
CA LYS A 102 -25.74 -7.86 -10.39
C LYS A 102 -25.16 -6.45 -10.57
N HIS A 103 -25.59 -5.77 -11.63
CA HIS A 103 -25.18 -4.41 -11.96
C HIS A 103 -26.43 -3.56 -12.19
N ILE A 104 -26.34 -2.28 -11.88
CA ILE A 104 -27.37 -1.25 -12.09
C ILE A 104 -26.70 0.05 -12.53
N MET A 105 -27.46 0.93 -13.19
CA MET A 105 -26.99 2.29 -13.42
C MET A 105 -26.90 3.04 -12.09
N LEU A 106 -25.93 3.95 -11.96
CA LEU A 106 -25.74 4.74 -10.75
C LEU A 106 -26.99 5.56 -10.41
N ALA A 107 -27.65 6.13 -11.43
CA ALA A 107 -28.91 6.86 -11.30
C ALA A 107 -30.03 6.05 -10.61
N ASP A 108 -30.07 4.73 -10.82
CA ASP A 108 -31.08 3.83 -10.26
C ASP A 108 -30.67 3.24 -8.90
N SER A 109 -29.55 3.70 -8.34
CA SER A 109 -29.00 3.21 -7.09
C SER A 109 -29.21 4.22 -5.96
N GLU A 110 -29.14 3.72 -4.72
CA GLU A 110 -29.10 4.57 -3.51
C GLU A 110 -27.89 5.51 -3.43
N LEU A 111 -26.89 5.33 -4.31
CA LEU A 111 -25.67 6.14 -4.36
C LEU A 111 -25.77 7.26 -5.40
N ALA A 112 -26.91 7.42 -6.07
CA ALA A 112 -27.15 8.49 -7.03
C ALA A 112 -26.86 9.87 -6.40
N GLY A 113 -26.01 10.66 -7.07
CA GLY A 113 -25.58 11.98 -6.58
C GLY A 113 -24.61 11.97 -5.38
N ALA A 114 -24.38 10.83 -4.75
CA ALA A 114 -23.49 10.70 -3.59
C ALA A 114 -22.16 10.00 -3.93
N LEU A 115 -22.12 9.18 -4.99
CA LEU A 115 -20.91 8.45 -5.37
C LEU A 115 -19.87 9.38 -6.01
N VAL A 116 -18.70 9.44 -5.39
CA VAL A 116 -17.56 10.26 -5.84
C VAL A 116 -16.29 9.42 -5.97
N HIS A 117 -15.33 9.90 -6.76
CA HIS A 117 -13.97 9.36 -6.83
C HIS A 117 -12.92 10.46 -6.83
N HIS A 118 -11.68 10.08 -6.53
CA HIS A 118 -10.53 10.96 -6.70
C HIS A 118 -10.05 10.94 -8.15
N THR A 119 -9.55 12.08 -8.63
CA THR A 119 -8.89 12.21 -9.94
C THR A 119 -7.53 11.51 -9.93
N PRO A 120 -7.27 10.54 -10.82
CA PRO A 120 -6.08 9.68 -10.74
C PRO A 120 -4.79 10.37 -11.17
N GLU A 121 -4.84 11.47 -11.92
CA GLU A 121 -3.70 12.07 -12.60
C GLU A 121 -2.64 12.58 -11.60
N TYR A 122 -3.09 13.35 -10.60
CA TYR A 122 -2.21 13.90 -9.58
C TYR A 122 -1.55 12.80 -8.75
N LYS A 123 -2.35 11.84 -8.27
CA LYS A 123 -1.82 10.69 -7.51
C LYS A 123 -0.87 9.85 -8.37
N GLY A 124 -1.22 9.59 -9.63
CA GLY A 124 -0.42 8.83 -10.56
C GLY A 124 0.96 9.45 -10.79
N LEU A 125 1.03 10.78 -10.95
CA LEU A 125 2.30 11.49 -11.07
C LEU A 125 3.16 11.35 -9.80
N ILE A 126 2.57 11.60 -8.63
CA ILE A 126 3.29 11.52 -7.35
C ILE A 126 3.76 10.08 -7.07
N ASP A 127 2.91 9.08 -7.32
CA ASP A 127 3.28 7.68 -7.13
C ASP A 127 4.37 7.23 -8.10
N ALA A 128 4.35 7.70 -9.36
CA ALA A 128 5.43 7.43 -10.31
C ALA A 128 6.77 7.98 -9.80
N MET A 129 6.79 9.20 -9.26
CA MET A 129 7.99 9.79 -8.65
C MET A 129 8.45 8.99 -7.42
N ARG A 130 7.53 8.63 -6.52
CA ARG A 130 7.86 7.82 -5.33
C ARG A 130 8.45 6.47 -5.68
N ILE A 131 7.86 5.78 -6.66
CA ILE A 131 8.35 4.47 -7.13
C ILE A 131 9.74 4.62 -7.74
N ALA A 132 9.95 5.64 -8.58
CA ALA A 132 11.26 5.93 -9.16
C ALA A 132 12.31 6.18 -8.06
N CYS A 133 12.01 7.01 -7.08
CA CYS A 133 12.92 7.30 -5.97
C CYS A 133 13.17 6.08 -5.06
N ALA A 134 12.15 5.25 -4.80
CA ALA A 134 12.31 4.01 -4.04
C ALA A 134 13.19 2.97 -4.75
N ASN A 135 13.10 2.91 -6.08
CA ASN A 135 13.96 2.08 -6.91
C ASN A 135 15.40 2.60 -6.87
N VAL A 136 15.60 3.91 -7.05
CA VAL A 136 16.93 4.54 -6.95
C VAL A 136 17.54 4.34 -5.57
N GLU A 137 16.80 4.51 -4.48
CA GLU A 137 17.28 4.19 -3.12
C GLU A 137 17.72 2.73 -3.01
N SER A 138 16.96 1.80 -3.59
CA SER A 138 17.30 0.36 -3.55
C SER A 138 18.56 0.03 -4.35
N GLU A 139 18.77 0.71 -5.48
CA GLU A 139 20.00 0.60 -6.27
C GLU A 139 21.20 1.19 -5.52
N LEU A 140 21.07 2.43 -5.00
CA LEU A 140 22.10 3.06 -4.16
C LEU A 140 22.43 2.21 -2.93
N ALA A 141 21.43 1.57 -2.32
CA ALA A 141 21.64 0.71 -1.16
C ALA A 141 22.46 -0.52 -1.53
N THR A 142 22.20 -1.11 -2.69
CA THR A 142 22.99 -2.22 -3.25
C THR A 142 24.44 -1.80 -3.47
N THR A 143 24.67 -0.60 -4.00
CA THR A 143 26.01 -0.05 -4.24
C THR A 143 26.75 0.29 -2.95
N LEU A 144 26.05 0.83 -1.95
CA LEU A 144 26.64 1.23 -0.67
C LEU A 144 26.95 0.04 0.26
N ALA A 145 26.09 -0.98 0.24
CA ALA A 145 26.11 -2.10 1.20
C ALA A 145 27.50 -2.79 1.36
N PRO A 146 28.27 -3.07 0.29
CA PRO A 146 29.60 -3.68 0.41
C PRO A 146 30.63 -2.83 1.18
N SER A 147 30.43 -1.51 1.22
CA SER A 147 31.35 -0.58 1.90
C SER A 147 30.98 -0.36 3.38
N LEU A 148 29.87 -0.93 3.86
CA LEU A 148 29.40 -0.76 5.24
C LEU A 148 29.79 -1.95 6.11
N SER A 149 30.11 -1.69 7.38
CA SER A 149 30.29 -2.74 8.40
C SER A 149 29.00 -3.53 8.65
N ARG A 150 27.84 -2.90 8.44
CA ARG A 150 26.51 -3.51 8.52
C ARG A 150 25.76 -3.33 7.20
N PRO A 151 25.97 -4.20 6.19
CA PRO A 151 25.37 -4.08 4.86
C PRO A 151 23.83 -4.00 4.88
N ARG A 152 23.19 -4.65 5.84
CA ARG A 152 21.72 -4.65 6.01
C ARG A 152 21.15 -3.28 6.42
N GLU A 153 21.98 -2.37 6.94
CA GLU A 153 21.58 -1.01 7.33
C GLU A 153 21.74 0.01 6.18
N ALA A 154 22.11 -0.40 4.97
CA ALA A 154 22.40 0.53 3.86
C ALA A 154 21.30 1.57 3.58
N LYS A 155 20.02 1.16 3.56
CA LYS A 155 18.89 2.09 3.37
C LYS A 155 18.74 3.10 4.51
N LYS A 156 19.08 2.71 5.74
CA LYS A 156 19.08 3.62 6.89
C LYS A 156 20.18 4.67 6.76
N VAL A 157 21.38 4.25 6.33
CA VAL A 157 22.50 5.19 6.05
C VAL A 157 22.13 6.15 4.91
N LEU A 158 21.50 5.67 3.84
CA LEU A 158 20.99 6.53 2.77
C LEU A 158 19.90 7.48 3.22
N ALA A 159 18.98 7.06 4.08
CA ALA A 159 17.97 7.95 4.65
C ALA A 159 18.62 9.12 5.42
N ASN A 160 19.70 8.86 6.17
CA ASN A 160 20.48 9.91 6.81
C ASN A 160 21.17 10.83 5.80
N LEU A 161 21.67 10.29 4.68
CA LEU A 161 22.25 11.09 3.59
C LEU A 161 21.19 11.99 2.92
N PHE A 162 20.00 11.47 2.64
CA PHE A 162 18.94 12.24 1.98
C PHE A 162 18.38 13.38 2.85
N ALA A 163 18.40 13.19 4.18
CA ALA A 163 18.03 14.22 5.14
C ALA A 163 19.20 15.15 5.52
N ALA A 164 20.40 14.92 4.99
CA ALA A 164 21.59 15.65 5.39
C ALA A 164 21.50 17.13 4.96
N PRO A 165 21.88 18.08 5.84
CA PRO A 165 22.13 19.44 5.41
C PRO A 165 23.36 19.49 4.50
N GLY A 166 23.60 20.65 3.89
CA GLY A 166 24.73 20.81 2.99
C GLY A 166 24.80 22.18 2.36
N SER A 167 25.73 22.31 1.42
CA SER A 167 25.92 23.54 0.65
C SER A 167 26.04 23.24 -0.84
N ILE A 168 25.50 24.15 -1.65
CA ILE A 168 25.59 24.09 -3.11
C ILE A 168 26.46 25.25 -3.58
N ARG A 169 27.49 24.94 -4.37
CA ARG A 169 28.34 25.94 -5.03
C ARG A 169 28.27 25.76 -6.54
N VAL A 170 27.86 26.80 -7.23
CA VAL A 170 27.72 26.81 -8.68
C VAL A 170 28.93 27.51 -9.30
N SER A 171 29.54 26.86 -10.27
CA SER A 171 30.63 27.41 -11.11
C SER A 171 30.22 27.37 -12.58
N PRO A 172 31.00 28.00 -13.49
CA PRO A 172 30.69 27.96 -14.92
C PRO A 172 30.66 26.55 -15.53
N ARG A 173 31.29 25.55 -14.89
CA ARG A 173 31.40 24.18 -15.43
C ARG A 173 30.75 23.11 -14.56
N THR A 174 30.55 23.39 -13.26
CA THR A 174 30.10 22.39 -12.30
C THR A 174 29.14 22.97 -11.27
N ILE A 175 28.22 22.13 -10.80
CA ILE A 175 27.40 22.36 -9.62
C ILE A 175 27.93 21.40 -8.55
N ARG A 176 28.59 21.93 -7.52
CA ARG A 176 29.14 21.14 -6.43
C ARG A 176 28.15 21.08 -5.27
N VAL A 177 27.75 19.88 -4.88
CA VAL A 177 26.87 19.62 -3.74
C VAL A 177 27.69 18.98 -2.63
N THR A 178 27.84 19.67 -1.51
CA THR A 178 28.50 19.13 -0.31
C THR A 178 27.43 18.74 0.69
N LEU A 179 27.43 17.49 1.14
CA LEU A 179 26.48 16.95 2.11
C LEU A 179 27.16 16.70 3.46
N GLU A 180 26.45 16.98 4.54
CA GLU A 180 26.91 16.87 5.94
C GLU A 180 26.08 15.83 6.71
N PRO A 181 26.13 14.54 6.34
CA PRO A 181 25.34 13.51 7.00
C PRO A 181 25.82 13.25 8.43
N ALA A 182 24.87 12.98 9.32
CA ALA A 182 25.16 12.40 10.63
C ALA A 182 25.58 10.93 10.44
N ALA A 183 26.90 10.72 10.38
CA ALA A 183 27.51 9.44 10.03
C ALA A 183 28.75 9.19 10.89
N THR A 184 28.94 7.92 11.28
CA THR A 184 30.19 7.41 11.84
C THR A 184 31.33 7.52 10.82
N ASN A 185 32.59 7.41 11.26
CA ASN A 185 33.74 7.47 10.35
C ASN A 185 33.67 6.41 9.23
N GLY A 186 33.23 5.19 9.56
CA GLY A 186 33.06 4.12 8.57
C GLY A 186 31.94 4.43 7.56
N GLU A 187 30.79 4.92 8.02
CA GLU A 187 29.70 5.36 7.14
C GLU A 187 30.11 6.54 6.27
N ARG A 188 30.86 7.51 6.81
CA ARG A 188 31.37 8.67 6.06
C ARG A 188 32.30 8.24 4.94
N GLN A 189 33.20 7.30 5.19
CA GLN A 189 34.08 6.74 4.16
C GLN A 189 33.28 6.00 3.09
N ALA A 190 32.32 5.17 3.49
CA ALA A 190 31.45 4.45 2.57
C ALA A 190 30.61 5.41 1.68
N LEU A 191 30.06 6.46 2.28
CA LEU A 191 29.32 7.51 1.58
C LEU A 191 30.21 8.31 0.64
N THR A 192 31.47 8.58 1.04
CA THR A 192 32.47 9.23 0.18
C THR A 192 32.73 8.40 -1.07
N ASN A 193 32.96 7.10 -0.92
CA ASN A 193 33.15 6.19 -2.05
C ASN A 193 31.91 6.13 -2.95
N LEU A 194 30.70 6.13 -2.38
CA LEU A 194 29.45 6.14 -3.13
C LEU A 194 29.33 7.41 -4.00
N VAL A 195 29.56 8.59 -3.42
CA VAL A 195 29.41 9.84 -4.18
C VAL A 195 30.50 10.01 -5.25
N GLU A 196 31.70 9.46 -5.04
CA GLU A 196 32.75 9.41 -6.06
C GLU A 196 32.34 8.53 -7.26
N GLN A 197 31.69 7.39 -7.01
CA GLN A 197 31.13 6.56 -8.10
C GLN A 197 30.00 7.27 -8.85
N LEU A 198 29.14 8.04 -8.16
CA LEU A 198 28.10 8.83 -8.82
C LEU A 198 28.69 9.94 -9.69
N ASP A 199 29.83 10.50 -9.27
CA ASP A 199 30.58 11.50 -10.00
C ASP A 199 31.15 10.97 -11.34
N ASP A 200 31.40 9.66 -11.45
CA ASP A 200 31.84 9.00 -12.68
C ASP A 200 30.73 8.88 -13.73
N ALA A 201 29.46 8.87 -13.30
CA ALA A 201 28.30 8.89 -14.19
C ALA A 201 28.12 10.25 -14.91
N LYS A 202 28.95 11.27 -14.59
CA LYS A 202 28.96 12.59 -15.25
C LYS A 202 27.56 13.23 -15.31
N LEU A 203 26.81 13.07 -14.23
CA LEU A 203 25.43 13.56 -14.12
C LEU A 203 25.36 15.07 -14.33
N VAL A 204 24.24 15.53 -14.88
CA VAL A 204 23.91 16.95 -15.06
C VAL A 204 22.54 17.22 -14.43
N LEU A 205 22.32 18.42 -13.92
CA LEU A 205 21.00 18.80 -13.40
C LEU A 205 20.00 18.90 -14.57
N PRO A 206 18.88 18.16 -14.56
CA PRO A 206 17.85 18.30 -15.59
C PRO A 206 17.38 19.75 -15.69
N GLY A 207 17.34 20.29 -16.91
CA GLY A 207 16.95 21.68 -17.16
C GLY A 207 18.05 22.73 -16.98
N ASP A 208 19.28 22.35 -16.62
CA ASP A 208 20.40 23.31 -16.61
C ASP A 208 20.82 23.68 -18.05
N PRO A 209 20.65 24.95 -18.49
CA PRO A 209 20.99 25.35 -19.86
C PRO A 209 22.48 25.20 -20.16
N GLN A 210 23.34 25.32 -19.14
CA GLN A 210 24.79 25.18 -19.30
C GLN A 210 25.26 23.72 -19.20
N ARG A 211 24.35 22.78 -18.90
CA ARG A 211 24.63 21.35 -18.69
C ARG A 211 25.84 21.13 -17.78
N ARG A 212 25.95 21.91 -16.70
CA ARG A 212 27.05 21.83 -15.73
C ARG A 212 27.03 20.48 -15.06
N ARG A 213 28.21 19.91 -14.85
CA ARG A 213 28.34 18.60 -14.20
C ARG A 213 28.03 18.71 -12.72
N LEU A 214 27.22 17.79 -12.22
CA LEU A 214 27.04 17.58 -10.80
C LEU A 214 28.29 16.94 -10.22
N ARG A 215 28.73 17.47 -9.07
CA ARG A 215 29.87 16.97 -8.30
C ARG A 215 29.48 16.87 -6.84
N PHE A 216 29.48 15.66 -6.31
CA PHE A 216 29.06 15.38 -4.95
C PHE A 216 30.26 15.25 -4.01
N ARG A 217 30.08 15.66 -2.76
CA ARG A 217 31.11 15.53 -1.72
C ARG A 217 30.46 15.30 -0.37
N ILE A 218 31.05 14.41 0.44
CA ILE A 218 30.73 14.29 1.85
C ILE A 218 31.67 15.21 2.64
N ALA A 219 31.12 16.03 3.54
CA ALA A 219 31.91 16.85 4.43
C ALA A 219 32.77 15.97 5.35
N LYS A 220 33.96 16.47 5.69
CA LYS A 220 34.87 15.75 6.60
C LYS A 220 34.29 15.70 8.00
#